data_AF-A0A1Q3MYT3-F1
#
_entry.id   AF-A0A1Q3MYT3-F1
#
_cell.length_a   1.000
_cell.length_b   1.000
_cell.length_c   1.000
_cell.angle_alpha   90.00
_cell.angle_beta   90.00
_cell.angle_gamma   90.00
#
_symmetry.space_group_name_H-M   'P 1'
#
loop_
_entity.id
_entity.type
_entity.pdbx_description
1 polymer ?
#
loop_
_entity_poly.entity_id
_entity_poly.type
_entity_poly.pdbx_seq_one_letter_code
_entity_poly.pdbx_strand_id
1 'polypeptide(L)'
;MMRTLLKIRMLWPALLLAAMFLLPTEMKGQTDIERFHTAMRSLKGLQRYGYKVHLSGVMPDGSYDAVELTMYMDKHRKQVAYTDKANIVIINTRHIMHIDHNAKVFKIFDRKAYENKYNGQFNTIKGLFRDDDFNRVIDSLFLKTKHVQLSRDKSGHTQFGMTTIRDDMKMQLEFRYDEQRKLPVSMDMTLGSAGRSDRFVYTYKVSDYVYDFDDSVFDTRAYFTYTNNTYTVLKYRHYKLISGL
;
A
#
# COMPACT_ATOMS: atom_id res chain seq x y z
N MET A 1 23.30 10.99 3.33
CA MET A 1 22.62 11.17 2.02
C MET A 1 21.32 10.37 2.07
N MET A 2 20.20 11.03 2.38
CA MET A 2 18.91 10.39 2.66
C MET A 2 18.23 10.08 1.32
N ARG A 3 18.07 8.80 0.97
CA ARG A 3 17.54 8.36 -0.34
C ARG A 3 16.15 8.94 -0.61
N THR A 4 15.95 9.49 -1.81
CA THR A 4 14.74 10.22 -2.24
C THR A 4 13.47 9.37 -2.18
N LEU A 5 13.55 8.05 -2.38
CA LEU A 5 12.41 7.14 -2.18
C LEU A 5 11.90 7.12 -0.73
N LEU A 6 12.71 7.46 0.26
CA LEU A 6 12.28 7.55 1.66
C LEU A 6 11.40 8.78 1.93
N LYS A 7 11.58 9.87 1.16
CA LYS A 7 10.67 11.03 1.17
C LYS A 7 9.39 10.74 0.39
N ILE A 8 9.49 9.98 -0.71
CA ILE A 8 8.33 9.50 -1.48
C ILE A 8 7.50 8.50 -0.66
N ARG A 9 8.11 7.67 0.21
CA ARG A 9 7.42 6.79 1.18
C ARG A 9 6.44 7.53 2.10
N MET A 10 6.69 8.80 2.43
CA MET A 10 5.79 9.61 3.27
C MET A 10 4.81 10.47 2.45
N LEU A 11 5.04 10.64 1.15
CA LEU A 11 4.26 11.50 0.23
C LEU A 11 3.45 10.71 -0.82
N TRP A 12 3.54 9.38 -0.85
CA TRP A 12 2.87 8.53 -1.82
C TRP A 12 1.34 8.74 -1.89
N PRO A 13 0.61 9.00 -0.77
CA PRO A 13 -0.81 9.34 -0.85
C PRO A 13 -1.01 10.73 -1.49
N ALA A 14 -0.11 11.68 -1.23
CA ALA A 14 -0.21 13.07 -1.69
C ALA A 14 0.10 13.24 -3.19
N LEU A 15 1.01 12.43 -3.76
CA LEU A 15 1.33 12.44 -5.20
C LEU A 15 0.17 11.93 -6.06
N LEU A 16 -0.62 10.97 -5.56
CA LEU A 16 -1.86 10.52 -6.20
C LEU A 16 -3.01 11.54 -6.06
N LEU A 17 -3.02 12.31 -4.97
CA LEU A 17 -4.03 13.32 -4.66
C LEU A 17 -3.97 14.58 -5.54
N ALA A 18 -2.79 14.97 -6.04
CA ALA A 18 -2.60 16.24 -6.74
C ALA A 18 -3.14 16.26 -8.19
N ALA A 19 -3.30 15.11 -8.85
CA ALA A 19 -3.74 15.03 -10.25
C ALA A 19 -5.28 14.97 -10.43
N MET A 20 -6.07 15.41 -9.45
CA MET A 20 -7.48 14.96 -9.29
C MET A 20 -8.61 15.95 -9.58
N PHE A 21 -8.38 17.12 -10.16
CA PHE A 21 -9.46 18.10 -10.36
C PHE A 21 -9.91 18.29 -11.84
N LEU A 22 -11.20 17.98 -12.07
CA LEU A 22 -12.22 18.61 -12.96
C LEU A 22 -12.66 17.97 -14.32
N LEU A 23 -13.99 17.67 -14.39
CA LEU A 23 -14.97 17.62 -15.53
C LEU A 23 -15.05 16.36 -16.46
N PRO A 24 -16.10 16.22 -17.33
CA PRO A 24 -17.33 15.44 -17.13
C PRO A 24 -17.41 14.18 -18.03
N THR A 25 -18.42 13.34 -17.76
CA THR A 25 -18.58 11.96 -18.26
C THR A 25 -19.48 11.82 -19.50
N GLU A 26 -19.00 11.08 -20.49
CA GLU A 26 -19.83 10.28 -21.41
C GLU A 26 -19.24 8.87 -21.51
N MET A 27 -20.09 7.83 -21.43
CA MET A 27 -19.68 6.42 -21.30
C MET A 27 -19.95 5.62 -22.58
N LYS A 28 -18.97 4.85 -23.05
CA LYS A 28 -19.14 3.66 -23.91
C LYS A 28 -18.29 2.52 -23.34
N GLY A 29 -18.88 1.33 -23.13
CA GLY A 29 -18.19 0.13 -22.60
C GLY A 29 -18.81 -0.51 -21.35
N GLN A 30 -20.15 -0.46 -21.21
CA GLN A 30 -20.86 -0.69 -19.95
C GLN A 30 -20.59 -2.06 -19.28
N THR A 31 -20.51 -3.15 -20.05
CA THR A 31 -20.40 -4.53 -19.49
C THR A 31 -19.03 -4.86 -18.88
N ASP A 32 -17.93 -4.43 -19.51
CA ASP A 32 -16.58 -4.69 -18.99
C ASP A 32 -16.28 -3.82 -17.76
N ILE A 33 -16.80 -2.59 -17.78
CA ILE A 33 -16.77 -1.67 -16.65
C ILE A 33 -17.54 -2.26 -15.46
N GLU A 34 -18.72 -2.84 -15.67
CA GLU A 34 -19.49 -3.53 -14.63
C GLU A 34 -18.77 -4.75 -14.01
N ARG A 35 -18.11 -5.57 -14.85
CA ARG A 35 -17.31 -6.70 -14.36
C ARG A 35 -16.11 -6.24 -13.54
N PHE A 36 -15.42 -5.22 -14.02
CA PHE A 36 -14.33 -4.59 -13.29
C PHE A 36 -14.82 -4.02 -11.95
N HIS A 37 -15.98 -3.33 -11.94
CA HIS A 37 -16.60 -2.85 -10.70
C HIS A 37 -16.91 -3.98 -9.72
N THR A 38 -17.38 -5.12 -10.20
CA THR A 38 -17.72 -6.26 -9.36
C THR A 38 -16.46 -6.85 -8.72
N ALA A 39 -15.41 -7.10 -9.52
CA ALA A 39 -14.12 -7.58 -9.01
C ALA A 39 -13.59 -6.65 -7.92
N MET A 40 -13.72 -5.35 -8.13
CA MET A 40 -13.18 -4.35 -7.25
C MET A 40 -13.97 -4.14 -5.96
N ARG A 41 -15.30 -4.19 -6.03
CA ARG A 41 -16.13 -4.23 -4.80
C ARG A 41 -15.79 -5.44 -3.95
N SER A 42 -15.47 -6.58 -4.57
CA SER A 42 -14.99 -7.77 -3.85
C SER A 42 -13.70 -7.46 -3.08
N LEU A 43 -12.72 -6.80 -3.72
CA LEU A 43 -11.47 -6.39 -3.07
C LEU A 43 -11.68 -5.41 -1.91
N LYS A 44 -12.59 -4.45 -2.08
CA LYS A 44 -12.92 -3.49 -1.02
C LYS A 44 -13.51 -4.17 0.21
N GLY A 45 -14.28 -5.24 0.00
CA GLY A 45 -14.93 -6.01 1.06
C GLY A 45 -13.98 -6.87 1.90
N LEU A 46 -12.74 -7.08 1.44
CA LEU A 46 -11.78 -7.94 2.13
C LEU A 46 -11.43 -7.40 3.51
N GLN A 47 -11.70 -8.20 4.54
CA GLN A 47 -11.44 -7.86 5.94
C GLN A 47 -10.03 -8.24 6.38
N ARG A 48 -9.48 -9.31 5.82
CA ARG A 48 -8.17 -9.84 6.17
C ARG A 48 -7.44 -10.26 4.92
N TYR A 49 -6.24 -9.75 4.71
CA TYR A 49 -5.45 -10.02 3.51
C TYR A 49 -3.99 -9.64 3.74
N GLY A 50 -3.08 -10.31 3.05
CA GLY A 50 -1.67 -9.96 2.95
C GLY A 50 -1.21 -10.01 1.51
N TYR A 51 -0.15 -9.27 1.20
CA TYR A 51 0.41 -9.17 -0.15
C TYR A 51 1.86 -8.69 -0.11
N LYS A 52 2.58 -8.93 -1.21
CA LYS A 52 3.89 -8.32 -1.45
C LYS A 52 3.77 -7.21 -2.47
N VAL A 53 4.48 -6.11 -2.22
CA VAL A 53 4.61 -5.01 -3.16
C VAL A 53 6.05 -4.89 -3.59
N HIS A 54 6.27 -4.82 -4.90
CA HIS A 54 7.52 -4.38 -5.50
C HIS A 54 7.31 -3.01 -6.13
N LEU A 55 8.00 -2.02 -5.59
CA LEU A 55 8.05 -0.64 -6.05
C LEU A 55 9.42 -0.42 -6.68
N SER A 56 9.46 0.00 -7.93
CA SER A 56 10.72 0.37 -8.60
C SER A 56 10.55 1.65 -9.39
N GLY A 57 11.59 2.47 -9.45
CA GLY A 57 11.59 3.72 -10.21
C GLY A 57 12.91 3.95 -10.92
N VAL A 58 12.84 4.41 -12.16
CA VAL A 58 13.95 5.08 -12.84
C VAL A 58 13.66 6.58 -12.81
N MET A 59 14.61 7.35 -12.31
CA MET A 59 14.53 8.81 -12.20
C MET A 59 15.03 9.49 -13.48
N PRO A 60 14.72 10.79 -13.70
CA PRO A 60 15.20 11.52 -14.88
C PRO A 60 16.73 11.57 -15.01
N ASP A 61 17.47 11.46 -13.90
CA ASP A 61 18.94 11.39 -13.88
C ASP A 61 19.50 10.00 -14.20
N GLY A 62 18.63 9.04 -14.55
CA GLY A 62 18.98 7.65 -14.83
C GLY A 62 19.19 6.78 -13.60
N SER A 63 19.10 7.34 -12.39
CA SER A 63 19.21 6.53 -11.16
C SER A 63 18.03 5.58 -11.02
N TYR A 64 18.32 4.36 -10.58
CA TYR A 64 17.33 3.33 -10.28
C TYR A 64 17.25 3.11 -8.78
N ASP A 65 16.02 3.03 -8.26
CA ASP A 65 15.79 2.64 -6.87
C ASP A 65 14.57 1.72 -6.79
N ALA A 66 14.63 0.76 -5.87
CA ALA A 66 13.60 -0.24 -5.71
C ALA A 66 13.43 -0.64 -4.24
N VAL A 67 12.19 -0.92 -3.88
CA VAL A 67 11.81 -1.41 -2.57
C VAL A 67 10.80 -2.52 -2.71
N GLU A 68 11.04 -3.60 -1.96
CA GLU A 68 10.10 -4.66 -1.77
C GLU A 68 9.60 -4.62 -0.32
N LEU A 69 8.29 -4.71 -0.15
CA LEU A 69 7.65 -4.79 1.16
C LEU A 69 6.59 -5.88 1.17
N THR A 70 6.43 -6.51 2.32
CA THR A 70 5.30 -7.41 2.60
C THR A 70 4.36 -6.72 3.57
N MET A 71 3.06 -6.76 3.29
CA MET A 71 2.02 -6.14 4.09
C MET A 71 0.95 -7.17 4.47
N TYR A 72 0.47 -7.09 5.71
CA TYR A 72 -0.64 -7.87 6.26
C TYR A 72 -1.62 -6.91 6.92
N MET A 73 -2.91 -7.14 6.68
CA MET A 73 -4.00 -6.31 7.19
C MET A 73 -5.10 -7.20 7.78
N ASP A 74 -5.57 -6.82 8.96
CA ASP A 74 -6.82 -7.30 9.57
C ASP A 74 -7.66 -6.07 9.94
N LYS A 75 -8.60 -5.70 9.07
CA LYS A 75 -9.48 -4.52 9.24
C LYS A 75 -10.42 -4.69 10.42
N HIS A 76 -10.89 -5.91 10.67
CA HIS A 76 -11.80 -6.22 11.77
C HIS A 76 -11.13 -5.93 13.13
N ARG A 77 -9.89 -6.39 13.32
CA ARG A 77 -9.10 -6.14 14.53
C ARG A 77 -8.32 -4.83 14.49
N LYS A 78 -8.40 -4.08 13.37
CA LYS A 78 -7.64 -2.85 13.09
C LYS A 78 -6.14 -3.05 13.30
N GLN A 79 -5.60 -4.12 12.71
CA GLN A 79 -4.19 -4.48 12.79
C GLN A 79 -3.56 -4.37 11.40
N VAL A 80 -2.33 -3.87 11.34
CA VAL A 80 -1.53 -3.85 10.13
C VAL A 80 -0.09 -4.17 10.50
N ALA A 81 0.56 -4.99 9.68
CA ALA A 81 1.99 -5.23 9.75
C ALA A 81 2.57 -4.97 8.37
N TYR A 82 3.66 -4.21 8.30
CA TYR A 82 4.44 -4.13 7.07
C TYR A 82 5.92 -4.29 7.38
N THR A 83 6.62 -4.96 6.47
CA THR A 83 8.02 -5.30 6.61
C THR A 83 8.75 -5.10 5.30
N ASP A 84 9.90 -4.46 5.37
CA ASP A 84 10.86 -4.36 4.28
C ASP A 84 12.28 -4.52 4.84
N LYS A 85 13.30 -4.46 3.98
CA LYS A 85 14.71 -4.63 4.40
C LYS A 85 15.16 -3.61 5.45
N ALA A 86 14.56 -2.43 5.47
CA ALA A 86 14.94 -1.33 6.36
C ALA A 86 13.99 -1.15 7.55
N ASN A 87 12.73 -1.58 7.44
CA ASN A 87 11.71 -1.28 8.44
C ASN A 87 10.86 -2.50 8.79
N ILE A 88 10.49 -2.56 10.07
CA ILE A 88 9.39 -3.39 10.55
C ILE A 88 8.41 -2.46 11.25
N VAL A 89 7.14 -2.50 10.84
CA VAL A 89 6.07 -1.77 11.51
C VAL A 89 4.91 -2.70 11.80
N ILE A 90 4.47 -2.66 13.04
CA ILE A 90 3.30 -3.41 13.51
C ILE A 90 2.42 -2.46 14.29
N ILE A 91 1.17 -2.34 13.84
CA ILE A 91 0.10 -1.70 14.57
C ILE A 91 -0.86 -2.81 14.95
N ASN A 92 -0.97 -3.11 16.23
CA ASN A 92 -1.94 -4.08 16.73
C ASN A 92 -2.98 -3.39 17.62
N THR A 93 -3.74 -4.17 18.39
CA THR A 93 -4.82 -3.65 19.23
C THR A 93 -4.30 -2.85 20.43
N ARG A 94 -3.03 -3.02 20.81
CA ARG A 94 -2.44 -2.39 22.00
C ARG A 94 -1.31 -1.43 21.67
N HIS A 95 -0.48 -1.76 20.69
CA HIS A 95 0.78 -1.04 20.46
C HIS A 95 0.94 -0.61 19.01
N ILE A 96 1.72 0.47 18.85
CA ILE A 96 2.34 0.87 17.61
C ILE A 96 3.84 0.63 17.77
N MET A 97 4.38 -0.24 16.94
CA MET A 97 5.79 -0.61 16.93
C MET A 97 6.40 -0.21 15.59
N HIS A 98 7.54 0.48 15.62
CA HIS A 98 8.36 0.77 14.43
C HIS A 98 9.83 0.53 14.72
N ILE A 99 10.44 -0.36 13.94
CA ILE A 99 11.88 -0.62 13.97
C ILE A 99 12.45 -0.08 12.66
N ASP A 100 13.45 0.79 12.76
CA ASP A 100 14.25 1.31 11.63
C ASP A 100 15.67 0.75 11.76
N HIS A 101 16.02 -0.18 10.88
CA HIS A 101 17.33 -0.84 10.87
C HIS A 101 18.46 0.08 10.41
N ASN A 102 18.17 1.09 9.58
CA ASN A 102 19.16 2.03 9.10
C ASN A 102 19.55 3.02 10.20
N ALA A 103 18.54 3.57 10.88
CA ALA A 103 18.74 4.49 11.99
C ALA A 103 19.12 3.78 13.30
N LYS A 104 18.98 2.44 13.36
CA LYS A 104 19.11 1.63 14.58
C LYS A 104 18.20 2.15 15.70
N VAL A 105 16.95 2.44 15.34
CA VAL A 105 15.93 2.97 16.27
C VAL A 105 14.81 1.96 16.45
N PHE A 106 14.37 1.80 17.69
CA PHE A 106 13.20 1.02 18.06
C PHE A 106 12.18 1.97 18.70
N LYS A 107 11.00 2.10 18.10
CA LYS A 107 9.90 2.90 18.63
C LYS A 107 8.76 2.01 19.11
N ILE A 108 8.26 2.27 20.33
CA ILE A 108 7.09 1.58 20.90
C ILE A 108 6.18 2.62 21.55
N PHE A 109 4.90 2.61 21.18
CA PHE A 109 3.90 3.45 21.79
C PHE A 109 2.67 2.64 22.16
N ASP A 110 2.05 2.96 23.31
CA ASP A 110 0.68 2.53 23.56
C ASP A 110 -0.22 3.18 22.51
N ARG A 111 -1.05 2.38 21.84
CA ARG A 111 -1.88 2.85 20.75
C ARG A 111 -2.88 3.90 21.24
N LYS A 112 -3.56 3.64 22.35
CA LYS A 112 -4.65 4.51 22.84
C LYS A 112 -4.09 5.86 23.28
N ALA A 113 -2.97 5.86 23.97
CA ALA A 113 -2.34 7.08 24.44
C ALA A 113 -1.70 7.87 23.28
N TYR A 114 -1.11 7.19 22.29
CA TYR A 114 -0.69 7.83 21.04
C TYR A 114 -1.87 8.46 20.28
N GLU A 115 -3.00 7.76 20.18
CA GLU A 115 -4.24 8.26 19.57
C GLU A 115 -4.73 9.55 20.25
N ASN A 116 -4.73 9.57 21.58
CA ASN A 116 -5.19 10.73 22.35
C ASN A 116 -4.24 11.93 22.18
N LYS A 117 -2.92 11.69 22.21
CA LYS A 117 -1.90 12.74 22.15
C LYS A 117 -1.76 13.35 20.75
N TYR A 118 -1.93 12.54 19.71
CA TYR A 118 -1.67 12.93 18.31
C TYR A 118 -2.93 12.83 17.42
N ASN A 119 -4.11 13.13 17.99
CA ASN A 119 -5.43 12.91 17.38
C ASN A 119 -5.54 13.39 15.91
N GLY A 120 -4.93 14.54 15.54
CA GLY A 120 -4.91 15.05 14.17
C GLY A 120 -4.05 14.23 13.18
N GLN A 121 -2.91 13.71 13.63
CA GLN A 121 -2.01 12.88 12.80
C GLN A 121 -2.47 11.41 12.75
N PHE A 122 -3.18 10.95 13.79
CA PHE A 122 -3.69 9.59 13.85
C PHE A 122 -4.87 9.34 12.90
N ASN A 123 -5.53 10.38 12.42
CA ASN A 123 -6.58 10.27 11.40
C ASN A 123 -6.07 9.59 10.12
N THR A 124 -4.78 9.74 9.78
CA THR A 124 -4.15 9.03 8.65
C THR A 124 -4.08 7.52 8.91
N ILE A 125 -3.72 7.10 10.12
CA ILE A 125 -3.67 5.67 10.52
C ILE A 125 -5.10 5.08 10.59
N LYS A 126 -6.08 5.83 11.10
CA LYS A 126 -7.49 5.43 11.07
C LYS A 126 -8.02 5.29 9.63
N GLY A 127 -7.55 6.16 8.73
CA GLY A 127 -7.84 6.10 7.30
C GLY A 127 -7.41 4.79 6.65
N LEU A 128 -6.28 4.21 7.06
CA LEU A 128 -5.80 2.91 6.54
C LEU A 128 -6.80 1.77 6.79
N PHE A 129 -7.46 1.76 7.95
CA PHE A 129 -8.41 0.69 8.29
C PHE A 129 -9.81 0.91 7.72
N ARG A 130 -10.23 2.18 7.58
CA ARG A 130 -11.57 2.53 7.09
C ARG A 130 -11.64 2.54 5.58
N ASP A 131 -10.72 3.28 4.96
CA ASP A 131 -10.80 3.59 3.55
C ASP A 131 -9.77 2.82 2.74
N ASP A 132 -8.75 2.20 3.36
CA ASP A 132 -7.64 1.49 2.70
C ASP A 132 -7.00 2.29 1.55
N ASP A 133 -5.72 2.66 1.67
CA ASP A 133 -5.05 3.45 0.61
C ASP A 133 -5.16 2.78 -0.76
N PHE A 134 -5.24 1.45 -0.80
CA PHE A 134 -5.55 0.68 -2.00
C PHE A 134 -6.91 1.06 -2.61
N ASN A 135 -7.99 1.05 -1.84
CA ASN A 135 -9.31 1.39 -2.36
C ASN A 135 -9.38 2.84 -2.84
N ARG A 136 -8.68 3.77 -2.17
CA ARG A 136 -8.62 5.18 -2.59
C ARG A 136 -7.94 5.35 -3.95
N VAL A 137 -6.84 4.63 -4.19
CA VAL A 137 -6.14 4.66 -5.48
C VAL A 137 -7.02 4.10 -6.59
N ILE A 138 -7.67 2.98 -6.31
CA ILE A 138 -8.54 2.34 -7.28
C ILE A 138 -9.78 3.21 -7.54
N ASP A 139 -10.34 3.86 -6.50
CA ASP A 139 -11.39 4.88 -6.64
C ASP A 139 -11.02 6.04 -7.55
N SER A 140 -9.80 6.54 -7.44
CA SER A 140 -9.30 7.58 -8.34
C SER A 140 -9.16 7.09 -9.79
N LEU A 141 -8.76 5.84 -9.98
CA LEU A 141 -8.65 5.20 -11.30
C LEU A 141 -10.02 4.91 -11.92
N PHE A 142 -10.99 4.43 -11.12
CA PHE A 142 -12.37 4.15 -11.57
C PHE A 142 -13.06 5.36 -12.18
N LEU A 143 -12.95 6.50 -11.52
CA LEU A 143 -13.70 7.69 -11.89
C LEU A 143 -13.21 8.32 -13.19
N LYS A 144 -12.04 7.91 -13.69
CA LYS A 144 -11.33 8.60 -14.79
C LYS A 144 -11.04 7.72 -16.00
N THR A 145 -11.14 6.40 -15.86
CA THR A 145 -10.79 5.49 -16.93
C THR A 145 -11.95 5.35 -17.92
N LYS A 146 -11.77 5.88 -19.13
CA LYS A 146 -12.77 5.81 -20.21
C LYS A 146 -12.77 4.48 -20.97
N HIS A 147 -11.66 3.74 -20.89
CA HIS A 147 -11.49 2.47 -21.59
C HIS A 147 -10.86 1.43 -20.66
N VAL A 148 -11.63 0.39 -20.36
CA VAL A 148 -11.15 -0.84 -19.74
C VAL A 148 -11.09 -1.89 -20.84
N GLN A 149 -9.90 -2.44 -21.08
CA GLN A 149 -9.73 -3.60 -21.95
C GLN A 149 -9.83 -4.84 -21.08
N LEU A 150 -10.82 -5.69 -21.37
CA LEU A 150 -10.97 -6.98 -20.72
C LEU A 150 -10.36 -8.06 -21.60
N SER A 151 -9.49 -8.87 -21.01
CA SER A 151 -8.95 -10.08 -21.62
C SER A 151 -8.94 -11.23 -20.61
N ARG A 152 -8.69 -12.45 -21.09
CA ARG A 152 -8.37 -13.59 -20.24
C ARG A 152 -6.91 -13.97 -20.45
N ASP A 153 -6.21 -14.22 -19.36
CA ASP A 153 -4.86 -14.75 -19.45
C ASP A 153 -4.87 -16.27 -19.72
N LYS A 154 -3.68 -16.84 -19.99
CA LYS A 154 -3.52 -18.27 -20.29
C LYS A 154 -3.91 -19.18 -19.11
N SER A 155 -3.94 -18.65 -17.89
CA SER A 155 -4.33 -19.35 -16.67
C SER A 155 -5.83 -19.25 -16.39
N GLY A 156 -6.59 -18.57 -17.25
CA GLY A 156 -8.03 -18.39 -17.11
C GLY A 156 -8.43 -17.25 -16.19
N HIS A 157 -7.49 -16.43 -15.71
CA HIS A 157 -7.79 -15.25 -14.91
C HIS A 157 -8.31 -14.11 -15.80
N THR A 158 -9.19 -13.28 -15.24
CA THR A 158 -9.67 -12.08 -15.91
C THR A 158 -8.63 -10.99 -15.75
N GLN A 159 -8.18 -10.43 -16.86
CA GLN A 159 -7.22 -9.35 -16.91
C GLN A 159 -7.91 -8.06 -17.37
N PHE A 160 -7.72 -7.00 -16.58
CA PHE A 160 -8.23 -5.67 -16.84
C PHE A 160 -7.05 -4.74 -17.15
N GLY A 161 -6.97 -4.30 -18.40
CA GLY A 161 -6.00 -3.32 -18.86
C GLY A 161 -6.63 -1.92 -18.91
N MET A 162 -5.96 -0.95 -18.31
CA MET A 162 -6.38 0.44 -18.29
C MET A 162 -5.18 1.31 -18.67
N THR A 163 -5.39 2.27 -19.56
CA THR A 163 -4.37 3.26 -19.91
C THR A 163 -5.00 4.63 -19.90
N THR A 164 -4.36 5.56 -19.20
CA THR A 164 -4.72 6.99 -19.21
C THR A 164 -3.49 7.78 -19.60
N ILE A 165 -3.65 8.72 -20.53
CA ILE A 165 -2.63 9.70 -20.89
C ILE A 165 -3.18 11.05 -20.49
N ARG A 166 -2.42 11.81 -19.71
CA ARG A 166 -2.75 13.17 -19.31
C ARG A 166 -1.50 14.03 -19.44
N ASP A 167 -1.63 15.16 -20.15
CA ASP A 167 -0.54 16.09 -20.39
C ASP A 167 0.68 15.34 -20.97
N ASP A 168 1.78 15.26 -20.24
CA ASP A 168 2.99 14.52 -20.58
C ASP A 168 3.20 13.26 -19.72
N MET A 169 2.15 12.75 -19.07
CA MET A 169 2.18 11.56 -18.23
C MET A 169 1.29 10.44 -18.80
N LYS A 170 1.86 9.24 -18.89
CA LYS A 170 1.16 8.00 -19.21
C LYS A 170 1.09 7.13 -17.96
N MET A 171 -0.12 6.73 -17.61
CA MET A 171 -0.40 5.76 -16.57
C MET A 171 -1.01 4.51 -17.21
N GLN A 172 -0.45 3.36 -16.90
CA GLN A 172 -0.97 2.05 -17.30
C GLN A 172 -1.22 1.23 -16.05
N LEU A 173 -2.39 0.60 -15.96
CA LEU A 173 -2.72 -0.35 -14.92
C LEU A 173 -3.12 -1.65 -15.60
N GLU A 174 -2.44 -2.73 -15.24
CA GLU A 174 -2.85 -4.09 -15.52
C GLU A 174 -3.25 -4.75 -14.20
N PHE A 175 -4.49 -5.23 -14.15
CA PHE A 175 -5.02 -5.87 -12.96
C PHE A 175 -5.51 -7.27 -13.32
N ARG A 176 -4.97 -8.29 -12.67
CA ARG A 176 -5.36 -9.68 -12.89
C ARG A 176 -6.17 -10.19 -11.71
N TYR A 177 -7.30 -10.82 -12.02
CA TYR A 177 -8.29 -11.24 -11.04
C TYR A 177 -8.69 -12.69 -11.26
N ASP A 178 -8.64 -13.46 -10.18
CA ASP A 178 -9.19 -14.79 -10.11
C ASP A 178 -10.67 -14.70 -9.72
N GLU A 179 -11.56 -14.85 -10.71
CA GLU A 179 -13.01 -14.79 -10.49
C GLU A 179 -13.53 -15.92 -9.59
N GLN A 180 -12.87 -17.09 -9.58
CA GLN A 180 -13.31 -18.24 -8.77
C GLN A 180 -13.00 -18.00 -7.30
N ARG A 181 -11.76 -17.60 -7.01
CA ARG A 181 -11.35 -17.31 -5.63
C ARG A 181 -11.86 -15.95 -5.17
N LYS A 182 -12.26 -15.09 -6.12
CA LYS A 182 -12.63 -13.68 -5.94
C LYS A 182 -11.47 -12.82 -5.42
N LEU A 183 -10.27 -13.12 -5.90
CA LEU A 183 -9.02 -12.57 -5.37
C LEU A 183 -8.21 -11.88 -6.46
N PRO A 184 -7.46 -10.83 -6.10
CA PRO A 184 -6.48 -10.27 -7.01
C PRO A 184 -5.30 -11.25 -7.12
N VAL A 185 -4.86 -11.49 -8.35
CA VAL A 185 -3.65 -12.29 -8.64
C VAL A 185 -2.46 -11.35 -8.67
N SER A 186 -2.58 -10.27 -9.44
CA SER A 186 -1.56 -9.23 -9.51
C SER A 186 -2.15 -7.88 -9.85
N MET A 187 -1.39 -6.83 -9.50
CA MET A 187 -1.67 -5.48 -9.93
C MET A 187 -0.36 -4.83 -10.36
N ASP A 188 -0.25 -4.47 -11.62
CA ASP A 188 0.92 -3.83 -12.20
C ASP A 188 0.53 -2.43 -12.68
N MET A 189 0.93 -1.41 -11.94
CA MET A 189 0.76 -0.01 -12.33
C MET A 189 2.10 0.56 -12.79
N THR A 190 2.12 1.17 -13.96
CA THR A 190 3.26 1.89 -14.51
C THR A 190 2.90 3.35 -14.74
N LEU A 191 3.71 4.26 -14.23
CA LEU A 191 3.59 5.70 -14.42
C LEU A 191 4.86 6.22 -15.07
N GLY A 192 4.77 6.90 -16.20
CA GLY A 192 5.94 7.46 -16.87
C GLY A 192 5.62 8.60 -17.81
N SER A 193 6.64 9.19 -18.43
CA SER A 193 6.46 10.29 -19.37
C SER A 193 5.88 9.82 -20.71
N ALA A 194 4.89 10.55 -21.23
CA ALA A 194 4.27 10.32 -22.53
C ALA A 194 5.15 10.92 -23.64
N GLY A 195 6.23 10.22 -24.00
CA GLY A 195 7.01 10.53 -25.21
C GLY A 195 8.08 11.63 -25.09
N ARG A 196 8.52 12.02 -23.88
CA ARG A 196 9.64 12.97 -23.67
C ARG A 196 10.98 12.26 -23.37
N SER A 197 12.09 12.96 -23.60
CA SER A 197 13.48 12.53 -23.34
C SER A 197 13.79 12.30 -21.86
N ASP A 198 13.02 12.94 -20.97
CA ASP A 198 13.20 12.85 -19.52
C ASP A 198 12.39 11.64 -19.03
N ARG A 199 13.00 10.47 -19.19
CA ARG A 199 12.38 9.19 -18.88
C ARG A 199 12.39 8.96 -17.37
N PHE A 200 11.30 9.29 -16.70
CA PHE A 200 10.98 8.63 -15.44
C PHE A 200 9.98 7.51 -15.71
N VAL A 201 10.17 6.39 -15.03
CA VAL A 201 9.22 5.26 -15.03
C VAL A 201 9.15 4.72 -13.63
N TYR A 202 7.96 4.76 -13.04
CA TYR A 202 7.65 4.11 -11.78
C TYR A 202 6.78 2.89 -12.05
N THR A 203 7.12 1.78 -11.43
CA THR A 203 6.36 0.54 -11.47
C THR A 203 5.98 0.14 -10.06
N TYR A 204 4.70 -0.18 -9.89
CA TYR A 204 4.09 -0.68 -8.67
C TYR A 204 3.51 -2.05 -9.00
N LYS A 205 4.10 -3.11 -8.46
CA LYS A 205 3.63 -4.47 -8.65
C LYS A 205 3.15 -5.03 -7.33
N VAL A 206 1.95 -5.59 -7.31
CA VAL A 206 1.44 -6.36 -6.18
C VAL A 206 1.27 -7.81 -6.59
N SER A 207 1.72 -8.71 -5.73
CA SER A 207 1.60 -10.16 -5.93
C SER A 207 1.42 -10.89 -4.59
N ASP A 208 1.29 -12.21 -4.67
CA ASP A 208 1.25 -13.11 -3.52
C ASP A 208 0.14 -12.79 -2.52
N TYR A 209 -1.07 -12.49 -3.02
CA TYR A 209 -2.21 -12.23 -2.15
C TYR A 209 -2.59 -13.48 -1.34
N VAL A 210 -2.69 -13.31 -0.02
CA VAL A 210 -3.06 -14.36 0.94
C VAL A 210 -4.19 -13.90 1.85
N TYR A 211 -5.14 -14.78 2.16
CA TYR A 211 -6.25 -14.53 3.11
C TYR A 211 -6.01 -15.19 4.44
N ASP A 212 -5.33 -16.32 4.40
CA ASP A 212 -5.01 -17.11 5.55
C ASP A 212 -3.52 -16.97 5.84
N PHE A 213 -3.24 -16.30 6.94
CA PHE A 213 -1.90 -16.10 7.47
C PHE A 213 -2.02 -16.11 8.99
N ASP A 214 -0.99 -16.57 9.67
CA ASP A 214 -1.00 -16.73 11.13
C ASP A 214 -1.04 -15.36 11.84
N ASP A 215 -1.76 -15.27 12.97
CA ASP A 215 -1.87 -14.03 13.77
C ASP A 215 -0.51 -13.54 14.32
N SER A 216 0.52 -14.41 14.33
CA SER A 216 1.89 -14.07 14.73
C SER A 216 2.50 -12.93 13.92
N VAL A 217 2.01 -12.63 12.70
CA VAL A 217 2.46 -11.45 11.93
C VAL A 217 2.18 -10.12 12.65
N PHE A 218 1.22 -10.09 13.57
CA PHE A 218 0.89 -8.92 14.40
C PHE A 218 1.41 -9.02 15.83
N ASP A 219 2.11 -10.11 16.19
CA ASP A 219 2.57 -10.34 17.55
C ASP A 219 3.86 -9.56 17.84
N THR A 220 3.75 -8.61 18.78
CA THR A 220 4.89 -7.79 19.22
C THR A 220 5.69 -8.42 20.35
N ARG A 221 5.22 -9.53 20.96
CA ARG A 221 5.88 -10.18 22.11
C ARG A 221 7.25 -10.77 21.78
N ALA A 222 7.49 -11.08 20.50
CA ALA A 222 8.82 -11.49 20.03
C ALA A 222 9.86 -10.35 20.10
N TYR A 223 9.40 -9.10 20.17
CA TYR A 223 10.26 -7.92 20.07
C TYR A 223 10.44 -7.18 21.39
N PHE A 224 9.41 -7.13 22.23
CA PHE A 224 9.47 -6.48 23.53
C PHE A 224 8.47 -7.07 24.54
N THR A 225 8.72 -6.78 25.81
CA THR A 225 7.76 -6.97 26.92
C THR A 225 7.43 -5.63 27.56
N TYR A 226 6.28 -5.56 28.22
CA TYR A 226 5.87 -4.41 29.03
C TYR A 226 5.55 -4.89 30.44
N THR A 227 6.38 -4.49 31.41
CA THR A 227 6.29 -4.89 32.81
C THR A 227 6.65 -3.71 33.70
N ASN A 228 5.93 -3.51 34.80
CA ASN A 228 6.16 -2.40 35.75
C ASN A 228 6.27 -1.04 35.05
N ASN A 229 5.30 -0.75 34.16
CA ASN A 229 5.24 0.47 33.35
C ASN A 229 6.46 0.74 32.45
N THR A 230 7.29 -0.26 32.20
CA THR A 230 8.53 -0.13 31.43
C THR A 230 8.53 -1.10 30.25
N TYR A 231 8.94 -0.60 29.08
CA TYR A 231 9.19 -1.44 27.91
C TYR A 231 10.60 -2.03 27.98
N THR A 232 10.71 -3.35 27.84
CA THR A 232 11.99 -4.05 27.71
C THR A 232 12.10 -4.65 26.31
N VAL A 233 13.09 -4.20 25.55
CA VAL A 233 13.36 -4.71 24.20
C VAL A 233 14.01 -6.09 24.29
N LEU A 234 13.40 -7.08 23.66
CA LEU A 234 13.92 -8.44 23.58
C LEU A 234 14.83 -8.62 22.35
N LYS A 235 14.41 -8.09 21.20
CA LYS A 235 15.12 -8.18 19.91
C LYS A 235 15.66 -6.81 19.50
N TYR A 236 16.88 -6.76 18.95
CA TYR A 236 17.57 -5.50 18.61
C TYR A 236 17.89 -4.63 19.83
N ARG A 237 18.34 -5.25 20.93
CA ARG A 237 18.66 -4.58 22.21
C ARG A 237 19.67 -3.43 22.11
N HIS A 238 20.49 -3.42 21.07
CA HIS A 238 21.49 -2.39 20.80
C HIS A 238 20.91 -1.17 20.05
N TYR A 239 19.61 -1.16 19.75
CA TYR A 239 18.95 -0.02 19.10
C TYR A 239 18.54 1.01 20.15
N LYS A 240 18.51 2.28 19.74
CA LYS A 240 17.99 3.35 20.59
C LYS A 240 16.48 3.16 20.77
N LEU A 241 16.05 2.91 22.00
CA LEU A 241 14.64 2.84 22.34
C LEU A 241 14.04 4.25 22.45
N ILE A 242 12.93 4.46 21.74
CA ILE A 242 12.05 5.60 21.88
C ILE A 242 10.70 5.04 22.30
N SER A 243 10.29 5.29 23.53
CA SER A 243 9.00 4.83 24.04
C SER A 243 8.21 5.96 24.62
N GLY A 244 6.88 5.85 24.53
CA GLY A 244 5.94 6.77 25.16
C GLY A 244 4.71 6.05 25.68
N LEU A 245 4.13 6.63 26.73
CA LEU A 245 2.72 6.48 27.05
C LEU A 245 1.99 7.45 26.14
#